data_AF-A0A412IKV0-F1
#
_entry.id   AF-A0A412IKV0-F1
#
_cell.length_a   1.000
_cell.length_b   1.000
_cell.length_c   1.000
_cell.angle_alpha   90.00
_cell.angle_beta   90.00
_cell.angle_gamma   90.00
#
_symmetry.space_group_name_H-M   'P 1'
#
loop_
_entity.id
_entity.type
_entity.pdbx_description
1 polymer ?
#
loop_
_entity_poly.entity_id
_entity_poly.type
_entity_poly.pdbx_seq_one_letter_code
_entity_poly.pdbx_strand_id
1 'polypeptide(L)'
;MCCLLLFVGIPFARAQQSGSSEARIVFRFVNGNDMFYIPWSDNGARLDSLCNQLAPATLKAGCVRVDGYGDDKKTVKIRCNRVKSELILRRGLTEEHFTTTNRIGMFGKLRNVVVVTLPVLEKRESRKKPVTASPEPEKRVQLVAETRQEEPEGETPPTDVQTTTQDVQAQVQPETSAEPGHCRWSIGLNAGIPFFWGDMLSMSADKTYIGFAAGVQGGYRLSDLLAVSLSVDYTCGKLGARGYAQDYLLAPDGMTWYVPQQQGMQRYGDLYSKVSLVNMGLSFDVNLNRIFSRQAAEHRFTVWVSPAVYGQFFKADVYTKADDKRYSDGTTVPDGLSLGLGGALTLRCRVGRGIDLQLKNTVLWMADNHFEAIRTPFGKTRHNAMWLPQIGVVWHIK
;
A
#
# COMPACT_ATOMS: atom_id res chain seq x y z
N MET A 1 64.69 -3.34 -1.95
CA MET A 1 64.20 -3.30 -0.55
C MET A 1 62.95 -2.42 -0.58
N CYS A 2 61.74 -2.92 -0.33
CA CYS A 2 61.22 -3.54 0.91
C CYS A 2 61.08 -2.48 2.03
N CYS A 3 59.95 -2.34 2.74
CA CYS A 3 58.82 -3.28 2.91
C CYS A 3 57.42 -2.66 2.71
N LEU A 4 56.42 -3.51 2.47
CA LEU A 4 55.02 -3.25 2.81
C LEU A 4 54.85 -3.19 4.34
N LEU A 5 53.79 -2.54 4.82
CA LEU A 5 53.22 -2.80 6.14
C LEU A 5 51.76 -3.24 5.99
N LEU A 6 51.48 -4.48 6.38
CA LEU A 6 50.15 -5.08 6.45
C LEU A 6 49.57 -4.83 7.86
N PHE A 7 48.38 -4.23 7.94
CA PHE A 7 47.61 -4.24 9.19
C PHE A 7 46.84 -5.57 9.32
N VAL A 8 47.37 -6.48 10.14
CA VAL A 8 46.73 -7.75 10.48
C VAL A 8 45.62 -7.51 11.51
N GLY A 9 44.43 -8.05 11.24
CA GLY A 9 43.30 -7.97 12.18
C GLY A 9 43.50 -8.88 13.40
N ILE A 10 43.36 -8.32 14.60
CA ILE A 10 43.43 -9.07 15.86
C ILE A 10 42.01 -9.50 16.30
N PRO A 11 41.71 -10.80 16.43
CA PRO A 11 40.42 -11.26 16.91
C PRO A 11 40.32 -11.14 18.44
N PHE A 12 39.59 -10.15 18.95
CA PHE A 12 39.30 -10.07 20.39
C PHE A 12 38.32 -11.17 20.83
N ALA A 13 38.79 -12.04 21.72
CA ALA A 13 38.03 -13.17 22.24
C ALA A 13 36.88 -12.75 23.18
N ARG A 14 35.90 -13.64 23.35
CA ARG A 14 34.67 -13.40 24.14
C ARG A 14 34.96 -13.28 25.63
N ALA A 15 34.53 -12.19 26.26
CA ALA A 15 34.17 -12.22 27.68
C ALA A 15 32.75 -12.81 27.80
N GLN A 16 32.64 -14.07 28.22
CA GLN A 16 31.35 -14.75 28.36
C GLN A 16 30.93 -14.82 29.83
N GLN A 17 29.86 -14.11 30.19
CA GLN A 17 29.37 -14.02 31.56
C GLN A 17 28.24 -15.03 31.79
N SER A 18 28.37 -15.86 32.84
CA SER A 18 27.49 -17.00 33.11
C SER A 18 26.15 -16.59 33.74
N GLY A 19 25.06 -17.29 33.42
CA GLY A 19 23.75 -17.09 34.05
C GLY A 19 22.55 -17.41 33.13
N SER A 20 22.05 -18.66 33.26
CA SER A 20 20.95 -19.31 32.53
C SER A 20 21.09 -19.43 31.00
N SER A 21 20.76 -20.62 30.47
CA SER A 21 20.80 -20.90 29.03
C SER A 21 19.54 -20.38 28.34
N GLU A 22 19.52 -19.09 28.03
CA GLU A 22 18.56 -18.46 27.12
C GLU A 22 19.33 -17.87 25.92
N ALA A 23 18.86 -18.08 24.69
CA ALA A 23 19.46 -17.45 23.52
C ALA A 23 19.03 -15.98 23.44
N ARG A 24 19.90 -15.08 23.93
CA ARG A 24 19.66 -13.62 24.00
C ARG A 24 20.39 -12.87 22.88
N ILE A 25 19.64 -12.18 22.03
CA ILE A 25 20.14 -11.39 20.90
C ILE A 25 19.78 -9.92 21.11
N VAL A 26 20.79 -9.04 21.08
CA VAL A 26 20.67 -7.62 21.39
C VAL A 26 20.73 -6.78 20.11
N PHE A 27 19.61 -6.17 19.76
CA PHE A 27 19.48 -5.17 18.71
C PHE A 27 19.72 -3.77 19.26
N ARG A 28 20.39 -2.91 18.50
CA ARG A 28 20.69 -1.53 18.90
C ARG A 28 19.96 -0.52 18.01
N PHE A 29 19.59 0.62 18.58
CA PHE A 29 18.94 1.73 17.89
C PHE A 29 19.79 3.00 18.00
N VAL A 30 19.75 3.81 16.93
CA VAL A 30 20.46 5.09 16.87
C VAL A 30 19.82 6.08 17.85
N ASN A 31 20.62 6.91 18.51
CA ASN A 31 20.06 7.90 19.44
C ASN A 31 19.21 8.93 18.68
N GLY A 32 18.05 9.30 19.23
CA GLY A 32 17.07 10.17 18.56
C GLY A 32 16.35 9.59 17.33
N ASN A 33 16.67 8.36 16.89
CA ASN A 33 16.04 7.74 15.70
C ASN A 33 15.51 6.34 16.01
N ASP A 34 14.19 6.18 15.92
CA ASP A 34 13.48 4.95 16.27
C ASP A 34 13.46 3.89 15.16
N MET A 35 14.04 4.17 14.00
CA MET A 35 14.10 3.20 12.90
C MET A 35 14.97 2.01 13.31
N PHE A 36 14.46 0.79 13.09
CA PHE A 36 15.24 -0.43 13.29
C PHE A 36 16.16 -0.60 12.08
N TYR A 37 17.28 0.12 12.09
CA TYR A 37 18.22 0.12 10.97
C TYR A 37 19.03 -1.18 10.98
N ILE A 38 18.63 -2.10 10.11
CA ILE A 38 19.17 -3.46 10.00
C ILE A 38 20.68 -3.48 9.66
N PRO A 39 21.22 -2.57 8.82
CA PRO A 39 22.68 -2.48 8.62
C PRO A 39 23.47 -1.99 9.86
N TRP A 40 22.83 -1.46 10.90
CA TRP A 40 23.51 -0.82 12.02
C TRP A 40 24.00 -1.80 13.08
N SER A 41 25.23 -1.65 13.58
CA SER A 41 25.74 -2.39 14.74
C SER A 41 25.51 -3.92 14.65
N ASP A 42 25.68 -4.49 13.46
CA ASP A 42 25.42 -5.89 13.09
C ASP A 42 23.97 -6.38 13.30
N ASN A 43 22.98 -5.47 13.40
CA ASN A 43 21.57 -5.82 13.55
C ASN A 43 21.10 -6.85 12.50
N GLY A 44 21.60 -6.79 11.27
CA GLY A 44 21.30 -7.74 10.18
C GLY A 44 21.82 -9.14 10.47
N ALA A 45 23.13 -9.30 10.66
CA ALA A 45 23.71 -10.60 11.02
C ALA A 45 23.10 -11.19 12.31
N ARG A 46 22.71 -10.34 13.26
CA ARG A 46 21.96 -10.72 14.48
C ARG A 46 20.53 -11.16 14.17
N LEU A 47 19.83 -10.48 13.26
CA LEU A 47 18.47 -10.77 12.85
C LEU A 47 18.41 -12.06 12.02
N ASP A 48 19.34 -12.26 11.10
CA ASP A 48 19.43 -13.47 10.28
C ASP A 48 19.84 -14.67 11.14
N SER A 49 20.76 -14.48 12.10
CA SER A 49 21.08 -15.49 13.12
C SER A 49 19.89 -15.83 14.03
N LEU A 50 19.11 -14.82 14.45
CA LEU A 50 17.87 -15.00 15.23
C LEU A 50 16.82 -15.76 14.43
N CYS A 51 16.58 -15.36 13.18
CA CYS A 51 15.68 -16.06 12.25
C CYS A 51 16.13 -17.51 12.03
N ASN A 52 17.42 -17.79 11.87
CA ASN A 52 17.93 -19.15 11.68
C ASN A 52 17.85 -20.03 12.94
N GLN A 53 17.62 -19.45 14.12
CA GLN A 53 17.29 -20.16 15.36
C GLN A 53 15.76 -20.28 15.60
N LEU A 54 14.94 -19.50 14.89
CA LEU A 54 13.48 -19.52 14.98
C LEU A 54 12.88 -20.55 14.01
N ALA A 55 12.30 -21.61 14.58
CA ALA A 55 11.45 -22.58 13.88
C ALA A 55 9.98 -22.38 14.31
N PRO A 56 9.15 -21.66 13.52
CA PRO A 56 7.83 -21.18 13.96
C PRO A 56 6.91 -22.28 14.51
N ALA A 57 6.83 -23.43 13.82
CA ALA A 57 6.00 -24.57 14.19
C ALA A 57 6.39 -25.27 15.51
N THR A 58 7.42 -24.80 16.22
CA THR A 58 7.88 -25.33 17.52
C THR A 58 7.70 -24.33 18.67
N LEU A 59 7.27 -23.10 18.39
CA LEU A 59 7.09 -22.05 19.38
C LEU A 59 5.65 -22.05 19.89
N LYS A 60 5.46 -21.71 21.17
CA LYS A 60 4.14 -21.51 21.78
C LYS A 60 3.88 -20.01 21.95
N ALA A 61 2.63 -19.66 22.24
CA ALA A 61 2.25 -18.32 22.64
C ALA A 61 3.14 -17.81 23.81
N GLY A 62 3.52 -16.54 23.76
CA GLY A 62 4.37 -15.85 24.72
C GLY A 62 5.86 -16.21 24.73
N CYS A 63 6.31 -17.25 23.99
CA CYS A 63 7.68 -17.77 24.08
C CYS A 63 8.79 -16.77 23.70
N VAL A 64 8.55 -15.82 22.78
CA VAL A 64 9.58 -14.88 22.33
C VAL A 64 9.54 -13.62 23.20
N ARG A 65 10.45 -13.49 24.17
CA ARG A 65 10.49 -12.32 25.06
C ARG A 65 11.25 -11.17 24.40
N VAL A 66 10.64 -9.99 24.34
CA VAL A 66 11.14 -8.77 23.70
C VAL A 66 11.24 -7.66 24.76
N ASP A 67 12.43 -7.46 25.32
CA ASP A 67 12.69 -6.49 26.39
C ASP A 67 13.39 -5.24 25.81
N GLY A 68 12.69 -4.10 25.79
CA GLY A 68 13.21 -2.82 25.31
C GLY A 68 13.73 -1.89 26.41
N TYR A 69 14.83 -1.19 26.12
CA TYR A 69 15.55 -0.29 27.03
C TYR A 69 15.94 1.01 26.32
N GLY A 70 15.62 2.15 26.92
CA GLY A 70 15.94 3.47 26.37
C GLY A 70 15.50 4.58 27.31
N ASP A 71 15.57 5.83 26.83
CA ASP A 71 15.37 7.01 27.66
C ASP A 71 13.87 7.41 27.82
N ASP A 72 12.98 6.93 26.94
CA ASP A 72 11.52 7.12 26.99
C ASP A 72 10.72 5.84 26.66
N LYS A 73 9.56 5.63 27.33
CA LYS A 73 8.65 4.49 27.13
C LYS A 73 7.95 4.47 25.77
N LYS A 74 7.56 5.62 25.19
CA LYS A 74 6.86 5.67 23.90
C LYS A 74 7.80 5.26 22.77
N THR A 75 8.98 5.86 22.76
CA THR A 75 10.18 5.53 21.97
C THR A 75 10.52 4.04 22.06
N VAL A 76 10.67 3.50 23.28
CA VAL A 76 10.99 2.07 23.49
C VAL A 76 9.88 1.17 22.92
N LYS A 77 8.60 1.49 23.12
CA LYS A 77 7.46 0.71 22.57
C LYS A 77 7.49 0.66 21.03
N ILE A 78 7.80 1.78 20.36
CA ILE A 78 7.93 1.83 18.89
C ILE A 78 9.05 0.89 18.41
N ARG A 79 10.19 0.90 19.10
CA ARG A 79 11.37 0.09 18.76
C ARG A 79 11.13 -1.41 18.98
N CYS A 80 10.51 -1.80 20.10
CA CYS A 80 10.05 -3.17 20.34
C CYS A 80 9.10 -3.66 19.24
N ASN A 81 8.12 -2.85 18.87
CA ASN A 81 7.19 -3.20 17.79
C ASN A 81 7.90 -3.36 16.44
N ARG A 82 8.88 -2.51 16.10
CA ARG A 82 9.66 -2.65 14.85
C ARG A 82 10.46 -3.96 14.79
N VAL A 83 11.05 -4.41 15.90
CA VAL A 83 11.72 -5.73 15.95
C VAL A 83 10.71 -6.87 15.81
N LYS A 84 9.53 -6.79 16.44
CA LYS A 84 8.46 -7.77 16.23
C LYS A 84 7.98 -7.81 14.77
N SER A 85 7.81 -6.66 14.12
CA SER A 85 7.38 -6.60 12.71
C SER A 85 8.35 -7.33 11.78
N GLU A 86 9.67 -7.17 11.93
CA GLU A 86 10.64 -7.94 11.14
C GLU A 86 10.51 -9.46 11.40
N LEU A 87 10.27 -9.89 12.64
CA LEU A 87 10.11 -11.31 12.97
C LEU A 87 8.79 -11.90 12.45
N ILE A 88 7.70 -11.13 12.50
CA ILE A 88 6.42 -11.45 11.86
C ILE A 88 6.61 -11.63 10.36
N LEU A 89 7.24 -10.67 9.69
CA LEU A 89 7.44 -10.67 8.23
C LEU A 89 8.43 -11.74 7.73
N ARG A 90 9.54 -11.98 8.43
CA ARG A 90 10.61 -12.93 8.00
C ARG A 90 10.38 -14.38 8.40
N ARG A 91 9.50 -14.63 9.38
CA ARG A 91 9.27 -15.97 9.94
C ARG A 91 7.80 -16.35 10.16
N GLY A 92 6.84 -15.52 9.78
CA GLY A 92 5.41 -15.87 9.91
C GLY A 92 4.94 -15.99 11.35
N LEU A 93 5.65 -15.34 12.29
CA LEU A 93 5.21 -15.21 13.68
C LEU A 93 3.96 -14.32 13.75
N THR A 94 3.15 -14.50 14.79
CA THR A 94 1.99 -13.66 15.11
C THR A 94 2.22 -12.94 16.45
N GLU A 95 1.43 -11.91 16.75
CA GLU A 95 1.55 -11.14 18.01
C GLU A 95 1.43 -12.03 19.27
N GLU A 96 0.67 -13.13 19.23
CA GLU A 96 0.50 -14.05 20.37
C GLU A 96 1.80 -14.73 20.81
N HIS A 97 2.82 -14.81 19.93
CA HIS A 97 4.11 -15.43 20.23
C HIS A 97 5.02 -14.56 21.12
N PHE A 98 4.70 -13.28 21.32
CA PHE A 98 5.61 -12.31 21.91
C PHE A 98 5.22 -11.83 23.32
N THR A 99 6.14 -11.95 24.28
CA THR A 99 6.04 -11.27 25.58
C THR A 99 6.88 -9.99 25.56
N THR A 100 6.25 -8.80 25.55
CA THR A 100 6.98 -7.52 25.40
C THR A 100 7.08 -6.74 26.72
N THR A 101 8.27 -6.28 27.11
CA THR A 101 8.43 -5.30 28.22
C THR A 101 9.15 -4.02 27.75
N ASN A 102 8.70 -2.86 28.26
CA ASN A 102 9.21 -1.55 27.85
C ASN A 102 9.75 -0.80 29.07
N ARG A 103 11.08 -0.73 29.20
CA ARG A 103 11.78 -0.25 30.40
C ARG A 103 12.53 1.05 30.10
N ILE A 104 12.54 1.97 31.07
CA ILE A 104 13.39 3.16 31.03
C ILE A 104 14.74 2.78 31.65
N GLY A 105 15.85 3.20 31.03
CA GLY A 105 17.21 2.92 31.50
C GLY A 105 18.02 2.01 30.56
N MET A 106 18.84 1.14 31.15
CA MET A 106 19.94 0.45 30.46
C MET A 106 19.87 -1.06 30.58
N PHE A 107 20.32 -1.76 29.52
CA PHE A 107 20.62 -3.19 29.57
C PHE A 107 22.13 -3.38 29.76
N GLY A 108 22.55 -3.66 31.00
CA GLY A 108 23.96 -3.66 31.38
C GLY A 108 24.58 -2.27 31.14
N LYS A 109 25.58 -2.20 30.24
CA LYS A 109 26.21 -0.93 29.83
C LYS A 109 25.61 -0.29 28.57
N LEU A 110 24.49 -0.81 28.03
CA LEU A 110 23.90 -0.36 26.77
C LEU A 110 22.61 0.46 26.98
N ARG A 111 22.50 1.61 26.30
CA ARG A 111 21.26 2.39 26.12
C ARG A 111 20.68 2.13 24.74
N ASN A 112 19.38 2.39 24.57
CA ASN A 112 18.70 2.40 23.27
C ASN A 112 18.83 1.06 22.54
N VAL A 113 18.40 -0.02 23.20
CA VAL A 113 18.47 -1.40 22.71
C VAL A 113 17.13 -2.14 22.89
N VAL A 114 16.92 -3.17 22.07
CA VAL A 114 15.87 -4.17 22.24
C VAL A 114 16.53 -5.54 22.31
N VAL A 115 16.20 -6.30 23.36
CA VAL A 115 16.75 -7.63 23.60
C VAL A 115 15.68 -8.66 23.30
N VAL A 116 15.92 -9.51 22.31
CA VAL A 116 15.08 -10.68 22.05
C VAL A 116 15.68 -11.88 22.76
N THR A 117 14.87 -12.61 23.52
CA THR A 117 15.22 -13.84 24.20
C THR A 117 14.39 -14.99 23.64
N LEU A 118 15.05 -16.09 23.25
CA LEU A 118 14.39 -17.35 22.93
C LEU A 118 14.60 -18.39 24.04
N PRO A 119 13.60 -19.25 24.31
CA PRO A 119 13.81 -20.47 25.08
C PRO A 119 14.70 -21.43 24.28
N VAL A 120 15.51 -22.22 24.98
CA VAL A 120 16.31 -23.26 24.33
C VAL A 120 15.40 -24.42 23.92
N LEU A 121 15.42 -24.73 22.62
CA LEU A 121 14.81 -25.92 22.05
C LEU A 121 15.92 -26.95 21.80
N GLU A 122 15.89 -28.08 22.51
CA GLU A 122 16.92 -29.12 22.34
C GLU A 122 16.80 -29.81 20.98
N LYS A 123 17.89 -29.75 20.21
CA LYS A 123 17.98 -30.36 18.87
C LYS A 123 18.36 -31.84 19.01
N ARG A 124 17.36 -32.74 19.01
CA ARG A 124 17.61 -34.19 18.94
C ARG A 124 18.25 -34.58 17.61
N GLU A 125 19.53 -34.92 17.63
CA GLU A 125 20.24 -35.52 16.48
C GLU A 125 20.06 -37.05 16.46
N SER A 126 19.31 -37.57 15.48
CA SER A 126 19.04 -39.00 15.32
C SER A 126 20.18 -39.74 14.60
N ARG A 127 21.16 -40.20 15.38
CA ARG A 127 22.31 -40.98 14.92
C ARG A 127 21.88 -42.37 14.38
N LYS A 128 22.01 -42.62 13.06
CA LYS A 128 21.73 -43.92 12.43
C LYS A 128 22.65 -45.05 12.94
N LYS A 129 22.11 -46.27 13.09
CA LYS A 129 22.77 -47.59 12.96
C LYS A 129 21.69 -48.68 12.59
N PRO A 130 22.06 -49.92 12.18
CA PRO A 130 21.37 -50.58 11.04
C PRO A 130 20.32 -51.68 11.36
N VAL A 131 19.77 -52.22 10.26
CA VAL A 131 18.67 -53.20 10.08
C VAL A 131 19.07 -54.67 10.33
N THR A 132 18.12 -55.53 10.76
CA THR A 132 17.87 -56.97 10.40
C THR A 132 16.82 -57.52 11.38
N ALA A 133 15.79 -58.34 11.06
CA ALA A 133 15.38 -59.06 9.84
C ALA A 133 13.84 -58.99 9.58
N SER A 134 13.40 -59.60 8.47
CA SER A 134 12.00 -60.04 8.20
C SER A 134 11.82 -61.52 8.65
N PRO A 135 10.62 -62.16 8.70
CA PRO A 135 9.69 -62.30 7.56
C PRO A 135 8.18 -62.14 7.86
N GLU A 136 7.40 -62.16 6.77
CA GLU A 136 5.94 -62.23 6.66
C GLU A 136 5.40 -63.67 6.91
N PRO A 137 4.09 -63.88 7.18
CA PRO A 137 3.27 -64.57 6.17
C PRO A 137 1.80 -64.10 6.06
N GLU A 138 1.08 -64.61 5.06
CA GLU A 138 -0.26 -64.17 4.64
C GLU A 138 -1.49 -64.95 5.22
N LYS A 139 -2.69 -64.42 4.91
CA LYS A 139 -3.92 -65.12 4.41
C LYS A 139 -5.08 -65.56 5.35
N ARG A 140 -6.29 -65.31 4.78
CA ARG A 140 -7.66 -65.87 4.97
C ARG A 140 -8.47 -65.53 6.26
N VAL A 141 -9.83 -65.40 6.28
CA VAL A 141 -10.97 -65.05 5.36
C VAL A 141 -12.28 -65.76 5.80
N GLN A 142 -13.46 -65.22 5.41
CA GLN A 142 -14.87 -65.69 5.65
C GLN A 142 -15.41 -65.41 7.08
N LEU A 143 -16.71 -65.13 7.33
CA LEU A 143 -17.90 -64.88 6.47
C LEU A 143 -18.76 -63.72 7.09
N VAL A 144 -20.11 -63.51 7.05
CA VAL A 144 -21.32 -64.34 6.82
C VAL A 144 -22.37 -63.61 5.91
N ALA A 145 -23.61 -63.36 6.36
CA ALA A 145 -24.82 -62.94 5.62
C ALA A 145 -25.55 -61.76 6.34
N GLU A 146 -26.70 -61.18 5.92
CA GLU A 146 -27.76 -61.62 4.98
C GLU A 146 -28.51 -60.43 4.29
N THR A 147 -29.57 -60.69 3.50
CA THR A 147 -30.03 -59.92 2.32
C THR A 147 -31.53 -59.57 2.28
N ARG A 148 -31.89 -58.35 1.81
CA ARG A 148 -33.07 -57.99 0.94
C ARG A 148 -33.06 -56.47 0.63
N GLN A 149 -33.30 -55.89 -0.56
CA GLN A 149 -34.18 -56.17 -1.74
C GLN A 149 -35.70 -55.96 -1.47
N GLU A 150 -36.47 -55.16 -2.25
CA GLU A 150 -36.15 -54.32 -3.44
C GLU A 150 -37.25 -53.25 -3.76
N GLU A 151 -37.08 -52.54 -4.88
CA GLU A 151 -37.95 -51.53 -5.57
C GLU A 151 -39.12 -52.20 -6.38
N PRO A 152 -39.88 -51.56 -7.33
CA PRO A 152 -39.92 -50.19 -7.94
C PRO A 152 -41.30 -49.47 -7.71
N GLU A 153 -41.93 -48.57 -8.49
CA GLU A 153 -41.79 -47.90 -9.84
C GLU A 153 -42.64 -46.57 -9.80
N GLY A 154 -42.87 -45.70 -10.81
CA GLY A 154 -42.49 -45.63 -12.24
C GLY A 154 -43.22 -44.52 -13.05
N GLU A 155 -42.64 -44.11 -14.19
CA GLU A 155 -43.20 -43.40 -15.38
C GLU A 155 -43.90 -41.99 -15.28
N THR A 156 -44.16 -41.39 -16.47
CA THR A 156 -44.62 -40.00 -16.78
C THR A 156 -45.33 -39.99 -18.16
N PRO A 157 -45.83 -38.88 -18.80
CA PRO A 157 -46.09 -37.50 -18.34
C PRO A 157 -47.58 -37.00 -18.49
N PRO A 158 -48.01 -36.10 -19.41
CA PRO A 158 -48.66 -34.83 -19.00
C PRO A 158 -50.09 -34.56 -19.55
N THR A 159 -50.79 -33.54 -19.02
CA THR A 159 -51.97 -32.86 -19.65
C THR A 159 -52.18 -31.45 -19.06
N ASP A 160 -52.78 -30.55 -19.84
CA ASP A 160 -53.07 -29.14 -19.56
C ASP A 160 -54.05 -28.86 -18.40
N VAL A 161 -53.91 -27.66 -17.79
CA VAL A 161 -55.04 -26.82 -17.41
C VAL A 161 -54.71 -25.34 -17.69
N GLN A 162 -55.51 -24.69 -18.55
CA GLN A 162 -55.60 -23.23 -18.63
C GLN A 162 -56.63 -22.72 -17.61
N THR A 163 -56.40 -21.58 -16.96
CA THR A 163 -57.50 -20.71 -16.49
C THR A 163 -57.07 -19.24 -16.49
N THR A 164 -57.95 -18.40 -17.04
CA THR A 164 -57.73 -17.00 -17.38
C THR A 164 -58.11 -16.04 -16.24
N THR A 165 -57.31 -14.98 -16.05
CA THR A 165 -57.77 -13.69 -15.50
C THR A 165 -57.01 -12.57 -16.22
N GLN A 166 -57.45 -12.17 -17.42
CA GLN A 166 -58.34 -11.01 -17.66
C GLN A 166 -57.78 -9.65 -17.24
N ASP A 167 -57.74 -8.77 -18.23
CA ASP A 167 -57.16 -7.44 -18.24
C ASP A 167 -57.81 -6.45 -17.24
N VAL A 168 -56.97 -5.56 -16.71
CA VAL A 168 -57.38 -4.17 -16.43
C VAL A 168 -56.41 -3.25 -17.15
N GLN A 169 -56.87 -2.59 -18.21
CA GLN A 169 -56.10 -1.60 -18.94
C GLN A 169 -55.93 -0.32 -18.11
N ALA A 170 -54.81 -0.20 -17.40
CA ALA A 170 -54.31 1.09 -16.96
C ALA A 170 -53.50 1.71 -18.11
N GLN A 171 -54.05 2.72 -18.80
CA GLN A 171 -53.29 3.51 -19.78
C GLN A 171 -52.22 4.36 -19.08
N VAL A 172 -51.10 3.76 -18.70
CA VAL A 172 -49.86 4.51 -18.48
C VAL A 172 -49.34 4.91 -19.85
N GLN A 173 -49.87 6.03 -20.36
CA GLN A 173 -49.16 6.76 -21.40
C GLN A 173 -47.75 7.05 -20.87
N PRO A 174 -46.69 6.86 -21.67
CA PRO A 174 -45.42 7.49 -21.36
C PRO A 174 -45.62 8.99 -21.57
N GLU A 175 -46.17 9.67 -20.56
CA GLU A 175 -46.14 11.12 -20.46
C GLU A 175 -44.67 11.53 -20.56
N THR A 176 -44.30 11.93 -21.77
CA THR A 176 -43.01 12.55 -22.04
C THR A 176 -43.12 13.94 -21.44
N SER A 177 -42.93 13.99 -20.12
CA SER A 177 -42.75 15.23 -19.38
C SER A 177 -41.50 15.90 -19.93
N ALA A 178 -41.72 16.72 -20.94
CA ALA A 178 -40.72 17.57 -21.56
C ALA A 178 -40.43 18.73 -20.61
N GLU A 179 -39.83 18.41 -19.46
CA GLU A 179 -39.39 19.41 -18.49
C GLU A 179 -38.54 20.48 -19.20
N PRO A 180 -38.78 21.77 -18.90
CA PRO A 180 -38.46 22.86 -19.82
C PRO A 180 -36.97 23.00 -20.11
N GLY A 181 -36.54 22.45 -21.25
CA GLY A 181 -35.26 22.72 -21.93
C GLY A 181 -34.02 22.81 -21.03
N HIS A 182 -33.86 21.91 -20.05
CA HIS A 182 -32.68 21.91 -19.19
C HIS A 182 -31.44 21.54 -20.00
N CYS A 183 -30.40 22.37 -19.96
CA CYS A 183 -29.08 22.11 -20.56
C CYS A 183 -28.49 20.80 -20.01
N ARG A 184 -28.70 19.67 -20.71
CA ARG A 184 -28.29 18.34 -20.24
C ARG A 184 -26.78 18.14 -20.36
N TRP A 185 -26.17 18.73 -21.37
CA TRP A 185 -24.73 18.66 -21.61
C TRP A 185 -24.00 19.84 -20.97
N SER A 186 -22.78 19.58 -20.54
CA SER A 186 -21.85 20.58 -20.04
C SER A 186 -20.43 20.22 -20.44
N ILE A 187 -19.62 21.24 -20.74
CA ILE A 187 -18.18 21.11 -20.96
C ILE A 187 -17.48 22.05 -19.97
N GLY A 188 -16.33 21.66 -19.44
CA GLY A 188 -15.54 22.52 -18.58
C GLY A 188 -14.04 22.38 -18.78
N LEU A 189 -13.33 23.45 -18.45
CA LEU A 189 -11.86 23.52 -18.42
C LEU A 189 -11.40 23.75 -16.98
N ASN A 190 -10.36 23.03 -16.57
CA ASN A 190 -9.78 23.07 -15.23
C ASN A 190 -8.27 23.38 -15.30
N ALA A 191 -7.77 24.14 -14.32
CA ALA A 191 -6.36 24.30 -14.03
C ALA A 191 -6.12 24.10 -12.53
N GLY A 192 -5.00 23.50 -12.14
CA GLY A 192 -4.75 23.14 -10.74
C GLY A 192 -3.30 22.81 -10.42
N ILE A 193 -3.09 22.35 -9.18
CA ILE A 193 -1.76 21.99 -8.65
C ILE A 193 -1.84 20.56 -8.10
N PRO A 194 -1.14 19.59 -8.70
CA PRO A 194 -1.09 18.23 -8.20
C PRO A 194 -0.11 18.11 -7.01
N PHE A 195 -0.52 17.40 -5.97
CA PHE A 195 0.31 16.96 -4.86
C PHE A 195 0.31 15.43 -4.81
N PHE A 196 1.49 14.82 -4.95
CA PHE A 196 1.67 13.37 -4.99
C PHE A 196 2.23 12.81 -3.67
N TRP A 197 1.80 11.60 -3.32
CA TRP A 197 2.33 10.79 -2.21
C TRP A 197 2.72 9.39 -2.70
N GLY A 198 4.00 9.04 -2.53
CA GLY A 198 4.57 7.71 -2.75
C GLY A 198 5.81 7.46 -1.86
N ASP A 199 6.87 6.90 -2.45
CA ASP A 199 8.21 6.84 -1.88
C ASP A 199 8.90 8.21 -1.86
N MET A 200 8.62 9.04 -2.85
CA MET A 200 8.87 10.48 -2.87
C MET A 200 7.54 11.24 -2.71
N LEU A 201 7.63 12.52 -2.38
CA LEU A 201 6.47 13.37 -2.10
C LEU A 201 6.59 14.71 -2.84
N SER A 202 5.49 15.29 -3.29
CA SER A 202 5.50 16.71 -3.67
C SER A 202 5.83 17.61 -2.47
N MET A 203 5.40 17.25 -1.26
CA MET A 203 5.84 17.87 -0.01
C MET A 203 7.04 17.09 0.56
N SER A 204 8.24 17.37 0.05
CA SER A 204 9.49 16.68 0.39
C SER A 204 10.12 17.16 1.70
N ALA A 205 11.19 16.49 2.13
CA ALA A 205 12.02 16.86 3.27
C ALA A 205 12.69 18.24 3.14
N ASP A 206 13.08 18.62 1.92
CA ASP A 206 13.80 19.85 1.61
C ASP A 206 12.86 21.00 1.25
N LYS A 207 11.80 20.73 0.47
CA LYS A 207 10.80 21.75 0.07
C LYS A 207 9.51 21.14 -0.48
N THR A 208 8.47 21.97 -0.59
CA THR A 208 7.31 21.67 -1.42
C THR A 208 7.62 21.96 -2.89
N TYR A 209 7.55 20.93 -3.72
CA TYR A 209 7.58 21.00 -5.17
C TYR A 209 6.17 21.26 -5.70
N ILE A 210 5.96 22.44 -6.27
CA ILE A 210 4.69 22.83 -6.90
C ILE A 210 4.67 22.27 -8.32
N GLY A 211 3.65 21.48 -8.64
CA GLY A 211 3.36 21.00 -10.00
C GLY A 211 2.35 21.88 -10.73
N PHE A 212 1.94 21.43 -11.92
CA PHE A 212 0.83 22.02 -12.68
C PHE A 212 -0.12 20.93 -13.19
N ALA A 213 -1.40 21.26 -13.31
CA ALA A 213 -2.39 20.42 -13.94
C ALA A 213 -3.31 21.25 -14.83
N ALA A 214 -3.68 20.71 -15.98
CA ALA A 214 -4.72 21.21 -16.87
C ALA A 214 -5.62 20.05 -17.30
N GLY A 215 -6.92 20.28 -17.39
CA GLY A 215 -7.85 19.22 -17.76
C GLY A 215 -9.15 19.71 -18.36
N VAL A 216 -9.80 18.79 -19.07
CA VAL A 216 -11.11 18.98 -19.68
C VAL A 216 -12.12 18.04 -19.02
N GLN A 217 -13.38 18.46 -18.92
CA GLN A 217 -14.46 17.59 -18.45
C GLN A 217 -15.70 17.76 -19.34
N GLY A 218 -16.42 16.67 -19.58
CA GLY A 218 -17.73 16.66 -20.25
C GLY A 218 -18.74 15.96 -19.35
N GLY A 219 -19.80 16.65 -18.93
CA GLY A 219 -20.79 16.16 -17.98
C GLY A 219 -22.20 16.12 -18.57
N TYR A 220 -22.89 14.98 -18.41
CA TYR A 220 -24.29 14.78 -18.80
C TYR A 220 -25.20 14.68 -17.57
N ARG A 221 -26.20 15.56 -17.49
CA ARG A 221 -27.19 15.59 -16.41
C ARG A 221 -28.31 14.60 -16.68
N LEU A 222 -28.34 13.53 -15.88
CA LEU A 222 -29.40 12.53 -15.87
C LEU A 222 -30.68 13.15 -15.27
N SER A 223 -30.54 13.78 -14.11
CA SER A 223 -31.57 14.54 -13.39
C SER A 223 -30.91 15.70 -12.62
N ASP A 224 -31.71 16.60 -12.02
CA ASP A 224 -31.15 17.69 -11.19
C ASP A 224 -30.36 17.22 -9.94
N LEU A 225 -30.52 15.95 -9.54
CA LEU A 225 -29.75 15.34 -8.46
C LEU A 225 -28.47 14.65 -8.97
N LEU A 226 -28.51 14.10 -10.19
CA LEU A 226 -27.52 13.13 -10.70
C LEU A 226 -26.96 13.53 -12.08
N ALA A 227 -25.64 13.49 -12.21
CA ALA A 227 -24.95 13.58 -13.49
C ALA A 227 -23.87 12.49 -13.62
N VAL A 228 -23.42 12.25 -14.84
CA VAL A 228 -22.24 11.44 -15.14
C VAL A 228 -21.26 12.33 -15.88
N SER A 229 -20.00 12.36 -15.44
CA SER A 229 -18.95 13.17 -16.06
C SER A 229 -17.76 12.32 -16.51
N LEU A 230 -17.30 12.58 -17.72
CA LEU A 230 -16.01 12.14 -18.22
C LEU A 230 -15.00 13.28 -18.02
N SER A 231 -13.77 12.96 -17.64
CA SER A 231 -12.70 13.92 -17.42
C SER A 231 -11.38 13.41 -17.98
N VAL A 232 -10.59 14.32 -18.55
CA VAL A 232 -9.19 14.05 -18.95
C VAL A 232 -8.33 15.16 -18.35
N ASP A 233 -7.57 14.80 -17.32
CA ASP A 233 -6.69 15.70 -16.55
C ASP A 233 -5.23 15.31 -16.81
N TYR A 234 -4.45 16.21 -17.45
CA TYR A 234 -2.99 16.08 -17.54
C TYR A 234 -2.34 16.80 -16.36
N THR A 235 -1.47 16.11 -15.63
CA THR A 235 -0.74 16.67 -14.49
C THR A 235 0.76 16.42 -14.63
N CYS A 236 1.57 17.34 -14.13
CA CYS A 236 3.02 17.17 -14.03
C CYS A 236 3.55 17.78 -12.72
N GLY A 237 4.60 17.18 -12.17
CA GLY A 237 5.19 17.61 -10.92
C GLY A 237 6.60 17.08 -10.72
N LYS A 238 7.30 17.66 -9.74
CA LYS A 238 8.52 17.08 -9.16
C LYS A 238 8.16 16.49 -7.79
N LEU A 239 8.86 15.42 -7.40
CA LEU A 239 8.80 14.80 -6.08
C LEU A 239 10.23 14.60 -5.56
N GLY A 240 10.41 14.60 -4.25
CA GLY A 240 11.70 14.36 -3.61
C GLY A 240 11.57 13.53 -2.33
N ALA A 241 12.72 13.28 -1.69
CA ALA A 241 12.82 12.38 -0.54
C ALA A 241 11.91 12.75 0.65
N ARG A 242 11.42 11.71 1.33
CA ARG A 242 10.77 11.82 2.65
C ARG A 242 11.83 12.08 3.72
N GLY A 243 11.47 12.80 4.79
CA GLY A 243 12.43 13.21 5.83
C GLY A 243 13.29 12.08 6.41
N TYR A 244 12.70 10.89 6.60
CA TYR A 244 13.38 9.70 7.11
C TYR A 244 14.18 8.90 6.06
N ALA A 245 14.00 9.21 4.77
CA ALA A 245 14.49 8.43 3.64
C ALA A 245 15.67 9.07 2.90
N GLN A 246 16.12 10.26 3.31
CA GLN A 246 17.14 11.05 2.59
C GLN A 246 18.48 10.32 2.42
N ASP A 247 18.89 9.51 3.40
CA ASP A 247 20.11 8.67 3.35
C ASP A 247 19.92 7.33 2.63
N TYR A 248 18.72 6.99 2.15
CA TYR A 248 18.52 5.80 1.32
C TYR A 248 19.23 5.99 -0.02
N LEU A 249 19.70 4.90 -0.61
CA LEU A 249 20.36 4.90 -1.91
C LEU A 249 19.39 4.45 -2.99
N LEU A 250 19.41 5.13 -4.13
CA LEU A 250 18.78 4.69 -5.35
C LEU A 250 19.86 4.23 -6.33
N ALA A 251 19.62 3.16 -7.06
CA ALA A 251 20.41 2.77 -8.23
C ALA A 251 19.80 3.38 -9.52
N PRO A 252 20.54 3.43 -10.65
CA PRO A 252 20.05 4.00 -11.91
C PRO A 252 18.82 3.30 -12.49
N ASP A 253 18.60 2.03 -12.13
CA ASP A 253 17.43 1.20 -12.45
C ASP A 253 16.20 1.48 -11.56
N GLY A 254 16.28 2.50 -10.70
CA GLY A 254 15.26 2.90 -9.74
C GLY A 254 15.13 1.97 -8.54
N MET A 255 15.98 0.96 -8.38
CA MET A 255 15.94 0.07 -7.21
C MET A 255 16.47 0.78 -5.95
N THR A 256 15.71 0.65 -4.87
CA THR A 256 16.03 1.23 -3.57
C THR A 256 16.91 0.30 -2.74
N TRP A 257 18.00 0.84 -2.20
CA TRP A 257 18.98 0.13 -1.39
C TRP A 257 19.26 0.84 -0.06
N TYR A 258 19.40 0.05 1.01
CA TYR A 258 19.71 0.53 2.37
C TYR A 258 21.20 0.39 2.74
N VAL A 259 22.00 -0.14 1.83
CA VAL A 259 23.47 -0.23 1.90
C VAL A 259 24.04 -0.06 0.48
N PRO A 260 25.25 0.49 0.31
CA PRO A 260 25.89 0.50 -1.00
C PRO A 260 26.11 -0.94 -1.49
N GLN A 261 25.59 -1.29 -2.68
CA GLN A 261 25.90 -2.57 -3.34
C GLN A 261 26.71 -2.39 -4.64
N GLN A 262 26.66 -1.21 -5.25
CA GLN A 262 27.32 -0.92 -6.53
C GLN A 262 27.89 0.51 -6.53
N GLN A 263 28.84 0.78 -7.42
CA GLN A 263 29.27 2.17 -7.69
C GLN A 263 28.18 2.93 -8.46
N GLY A 264 28.14 4.25 -8.32
CA GLY A 264 27.17 5.13 -9.02
C GLY A 264 25.80 5.27 -8.34
N MET A 265 25.52 4.53 -7.26
CA MET A 265 24.34 4.74 -6.42
C MET A 265 24.33 6.16 -5.82
N GLN A 266 23.17 6.83 -5.84
CA GLN A 266 22.99 8.19 -5.33
C GLN A 266 22.00 8.24 -4.15
N ARG A 267 22.14 9.24 -3.28
CA ARG A 267 21.24 9.41 -2.13
C ARG A 267 19.90 9.99 -2.56
N TYR A 268 18.82 9.54 -1.94
CA TYR A 268 17.48 10.11 -2.07
C TYR A 268 17.45 11.62 -1.82
N GLY A 269 18.21 12.12 -0.84
CA GLY A 269 18.30 13.55 -0.55
C GLY A 269 18.80 14.41 -1.73
N ASP A 270 19.65 13.82 -2.57
CA ASP A 270 20.32 14.46 -3.71
C ASP A 270 19.58 14.25 -5.05
N LEU A 271 18.49 13.48 -5.03
CA LEU A 271 17.67 13.12 -6.19
C LEU A 271 16.25 13.69 -6.13
N TYR A 272 15.64 13.90 -7.28
CA TYR A 272 14.21 14.17 -7.39
C TYR A 272 13.60 13.39 -8.57
N SER A 273 12.36 12.96 -8.45
CA SER A 273 11.59 12.35 -9.54
C SER A 273 10.75 13.41 -10.26
N LYS A 274 10.64 13.32 -11.58
CA LYS A 274 9.78 14.17 -12.42
C LYS A 274 8.67 13.30 -13.00
N VAL A 275 7.46 13.48 -12.49
CA VAL A 275 6.28 12.71 -12.90
C VAL A 275 5.40 13.53 -13.83
N SER A 276 4.85 12.86 -14.85
CA SER A 276 3.77 13.34 -15.70
C SER A 276 2.70 12.24 -15.77
N LEU A 277 1.42 12.63 -15.74
CA LEU A 277 0.28 11.73 -15.61
C LEU A 277 -0.86 12.21 -16.51
N VAL A 278 -1.42 11.31 -17.30
CA VAL A 278 -2.73 11.49 -17.95
C VAL A 278 -3.76 10.65 -17.19
N ASN A 279 -4.70 11.31 -16.53
CA ASN A 279 -5.86 10.68 -15.91
C ASN A 279 -7.07 10.76 -16.85
N MET A 280 -7.71 9.62 -17.11
CA MET A 280 -9.01 9.52 -17.76
C MET A 280 -10.04 9.05 -16.72
N GLY A 281 -10.80 9.99 -16.16
CA GLY A 281 -11.73 9.74 -15.05
C GLY A 281 -13.19 9.70 -15.49
N LEU A 282 -13.92 8.64 -15.11
CA LEU A 282 -15.37 8.55 -15.18
C LEU A 282 -15.96 8.70 -13.78
N SER A 283 -16.80 9.72 -13.57
CA SER A 283 -17.45 10.00 -12.28
C SER A 283 -18.97 9.97 -12.35
N PHE A 284 -19.58 9.62 -11.21
CA PHE A 284 -21.01 9.73 -10.96
C PHE A 284 -21.22 10.86 -9.94
N ASP A 285 -21.82 11.97 -10.39
CA ASP A 285 -21.87 13.23 -9.67
C ASP A 285 -23.22 13.40 -8.95
N VAL A 286 -23.19 13.55 -7.63
CA VAL A 286 -24.38 13.73 -6.78
C VAL A 286 -24.45 15.16 -6.22
N ASN A 287 -25.55 15.85 -6.48
CA ASN A 287 -25.81 17.23 -6.06
C ASN A 287 -26.30 17.29 -4.60
N LEU A 288 -25.41 17.62 -3.65
CA LEU A 288 -25.72 17.63 -2.22
C LEU A 288 -26.77 18.67 -1.84
N ASN A 289 -26.89 19.80 -2.56
CA ASN A 289 -27.88 20.84 -2.25
C ASN A 289 -29.29 20.29 -2.08
N ARG A 290 -29.70 19.37 -2.98
CA ARG A 290 -31.05 18.80 -3.01
C ARG A 290 -31.30 17.71 -1.97
N ILE A 291 -30.26 17.24 -1.28
CA ILE A 291 -30.39 16.32 -0.15
C ILE A 291 -30.79 17.10 1.12
N PHE A 292 -30.27 18.31 1.30
CA PHE A 292 -30.44 19.09 2.54
C PHE A 292 -31.54 20.16 2.48
N SER A 293 -31.98 20.61 1.30
CA SER A 293 -33.20 21.43 1.16
C SER A 293 -33.80 21.36 -0.24
N ARG A 294 -35.14 21.28 -0.33
CA ARG A 294 -35.89 21.41 -1.59
C ARG A 294 -35.82 22.81 -2.19
N GLN A 295 -35.57 23.84 -1.38
CA GLN A 295 -35.44 25.25 -1.83
C GLN A 295 -34.00 25.59 -2.29
N ALA A 296 -33.00 24.74 -2.02
CA ALA A 296 -31.60 24.98 -2.40
C ALA A 296 -31.31 24.90 -3.92
N ALA A 297 -32.34 24.73 -4.76
CA ALA A 297 -32.25 24.77 -6.21
C ALA A 297 -32.03 26.20 -6.78
N GLU A 298 -32.44 27.24 -6.06
CA GLU A 298 -32.29 28.64 -6.47
C GLU A 298 -30.94 29.25 -6.06
N HIS A 299 -30.19 28.58 -5.18
CA HIS A 299 -28.91 29.07 -4.70
C HIS A 299 -27.87 29.13 -5.83
N ARG A 300 -27.15 30.26 -5.92
CA ARG A 300 -26.04 30.45 -6.86
C ARG A 300 -24.87 29.49 -6.64
N PHE A 301 -24.78 28.85 -5.46
CA PHE A 301 -23.75 27.89 -5.11
C PHE A 301 -24.32 26.47 -5.06
N THR A 302 -23.67 25.52 -5.72
CA THR A 302 -24.01 24.08 -5.63
C THR A 302 -22.80 23.24 -5.24
N VAL A 303 -23.00 22.25 -4.38
CA VAL A 303 -21.95 21.32 -3.93
C VAL A 303 -22.22 19.94 -4.50
N TRP A 304 -21.22 19.35 -5.14
CA TRP A 304 -21.28 18.04 -5.78
C TRP A 304 -20.24 17.10 -5.18
N VAL A 305 -20.62 15.84 -4.95
CA VAL A 305 -19.71 14.75 -4.61
C VAL A 305 -19.69 13.76 -5.77
N SER A 306 -18.48 13.47 -6.24
CA SER A 306 -18.22 12.76 -7.49
C SER A 306 -17.28 11.56 -7.27
N PRO A 307 -17.74 10.42 -6.71
CA PRO A 307 -16.99 9.16 -6.79
C PRO A 307 -16.62 8.82 -8.23
N ALA A 308 -15.39 8.35 -8.44
CA ALA A 308 -14.81 8.20 -9.76
C ALA A 308 -13.83 7.02 -9.87
N VAL A 309 -13.81 6.41 -11.06
CA VAL A 309 -12.80 5.44 -11.50
C VAL A 309 -11.90 6.09 -12.55
N TYR A 310 -10.61 5.77 -12.53
CA TYR A 310 -9.61 6.40 -13.40
C TYR A 310 -8.81 5.35 -14.18
N GLY A 311 -8.69 5.52 -15.49
CA GLY A 311 -7.57 4.99 -16.26
C GLY A 311 -6.39 5.97 -16.15
N GLN A 312 -5.19 5.46 -15.91
CA GLN A 312 -4.01 6.28 -15.61
C GLN A 312 -2.81 5.87 -16.48
N PHE A 313 -2.19 6.84 -17.14
CA PHE A 313 -0.94 6.65 -17.88
C PHE A 313 0.15 7.52 -17.25
N PHE A 314 1.22 6.89 -16.78
CA PHE A 314 2.33 7.56 -16.09
C PHE A 314 3.58 7.64 -16.95
N LYS A 315 4.33 8.74 -16.82
CA LYS A 315 5.72 8.85 -17.26
C LYS A 315 6.53 9.47 -16.14
N ALA A 316 7.60 8.79 -15.73
CA ALA A 316 8.48 9.25 -14.67
C ALA A 316 9.95 9.02 -15.02
N ASP A 317 10.79 9.94 -14.57
CA ASP A 317 12.24 9.92 -14.71
C ASP A 317 12.87 10.54 -13.46
N VAL A 318 14.01 10.00 -13.02
CA VAL A 318 14.74 10.48 -11.83
C VAL A 318 15.91 11.36 -12.27
N TYR A 319 16.18 12.41 -11.52
CA TYR A 319 17.15 13.45 -11.84
C TYR A 319 17.99 13.85 -10.61
N THR A 320 19.23 14.28 -10.85
CA THR A 320 20.11 14.87 -9.83
C THR A 320 19.67 16.30 -9.50
N LYS A 321 19.63 16.65 -8.20
CA LYS A 321 19.34 18.03 -7.75
C LYS A 321 20.49 19.00 -8.02
N ALA A 322 21.73 18.52 -8.12
CA ALA A 322 22.92 19.34 -8.26
C ALA A 322 23.08 19.98 -9.65
N ASP A 323 22.71 19.28 -10.72
CA ASP A 323 22.96 19.67 -12.10
C ASP A 323 21.80 19.34 -13.07
N ASP A 324 20.61 19.00 -12.55
CA ASP A 324 19.35 18.71 -13.27
C ASP A 324 19.47 17.64 -14.38
N LYS A 325 20.50 16.76 -14.31
CA LYS A 325 20.72 15.68 -15.27
C LYS A 325 19.87 14.46 -14.92
N ARG A 326 19.47 13.69 -15.94
CA ARG A 326 18.76 12.42 -15.76
C ARG A 326 19.69 11.41 -15.09
N TYR A 327 19.23 10.86 -13.97
CA TYR A 327 19.89 9.80 -13.21
C TYR A 327 19.35 8.41 -13.58
N SER A 328 18.06 8.31 -13.96
CA SER A 328 17.44 7.05 -14.37
C SER A 328 17.97 6.56 -15.72
N ASP A 329 18.38 5.30 -15.79
CA ASP A 329 18.86 4.67 -17.02
C ASP A 329 17.77 4.53 -18.09
N GLY A 330 16.51 4.45 -17.66
CA GLY A 330 15.32 4.31 -18.48
C GLY A 330 14.64 2.95 -18.38
N THR A 331 15.14 2.04 -17.55
CA THR A 331 14.44 0.81 -17.14
C THR A 331 13.35 1.06 -16.08
N THR A 332 13.33 2.27 -15.52
CA THR A 332 12.40 2.79 -14.50
C THR A 332 11.01 3.18 -15.04
N VAL A 333 10.60 2.63 -16.19
CA VAL A 333 9.31 2.97 -16.79
C VAL A 333 8.17 2.50 -15.86
N PRO A 334 7.17 3.34 -15.56
CA PRO A 334 5.92 2.93 -14.91
C PRO A 334 5.14 1.90 -15.73
N ASP A 335 4.13 1.29 -15.12
CA ASP A 335 3.29 0.29 -15.80
C ASP A 335 2.30 0.99 -16.77
N GLY A 336 2.05 0.35 -17.93
CA GLY A 336 1.50 1.03 -19.12
C GLY A 336 0.14 1.73 -18.94
N LEU A 337 -0.92 0.94 -18.75
CA LEU A 337 -2.22 1.43 -18.28
C LEU A 337 -2.40 0.95 -16.85
N SER A 338 -2.49 1.89 -15.92
CA SER A 338 -2.84 1.62 -14.52
C SER A 338 -4.28 2.07 -14.23
N LEU A 339 -4.81 1.64 -13.09
CA LEU A 339 -6.14 1.97 -12.61
C LEU A 339 -6.06 2.75 -11.29
N GLY A 340 -6.93 3.74 -11.15
CA GLY A 340 -7.09 4.54 -9.94
C GLY A 340 -8.53 4.60 -9.47
N LEU A 341 -8.71 4.82 -8.17
CA LEU A 341 -10.02 4.99 -7.53
C LEU A 341 -10.01 6.27 -6.70
N GLY A 342 -11.10 7.02 -6.70
CA GLY A 342 -11.14 8.25 -5.92
C GLY A 342 -12.46 8.99 -6.06
N GLY A 343 -12.39 10.30 -5.93
CA GLY A 343 -13.50 11.18 -6.26
C GLY A 343 -13.18 12.65 -6.07
N ALA A 344 -14.15 13.51 -6.37
CA ALA A 344 -14.05 14.94 -6.18
C ALA A 344 -15.14 15.50 -5.25
N LEU A 345 -14.77 16.50 -4.46
CA LEU A 345 -15.71 17.46 -3.88
C LEU A 345 -15.65 18.74 -4.71
N THR A 346 -16.76 19.12 -5.35
CA THR A 346 -16.81 20.26 -6.27
C THR A 346 -17.81 21.30 -5.81
N LEU A 347 -17.34 22.51 -5.50
CA LEU A 347 -18.18 23.68 -5.31
C LEU A 347 -18.30 24.42 -6.65
N ARG A 348 -19.53 24.64 -7.13
CA ARG A 348 -19.81 25.46 -8.33
C ARG A 348 -20.55 26.73 -7.94
N CYS A 349 -20.18 27.86 -8.57
CA CYS A 349 -20.83 29.17 -8.41
C CYS A 349 -21.33 29.68 -9.77
N ARG A 350 -22.63 29.93 -9.90
CA ARG A 350 -23.24 30.46 -11.11
C ARG A 350 -22.96 31.95 -11.28
N VAL A 351 -22.27 32.30 -12.37
CA VAL A 351 -21.87 33.68 -12.67
C VAL A 351 -22.69 34.27 -13.82
N GLY A 352 -23.11 33.46 -14.80
CA GLY A 352 -23.91 33.92 -15.94
C GLY A 352 -24.96 32.92 -16.41
N ARG A 353 -25.69 33.28 -17.47
CA ARG A 353 -26.60 32.34 -18.15
C ARG A 353 -25.77 31.25 -18.84
N GLY A 354 -25.78 30.05 -18.27
CA GLY A 354 -25.05 28.89 -18.79
C GLY A 354 -23.56 28.83 -18.43
N ILE A 355 -23.06 29.67 -17.50
CA ILE A 355 -21.67 29.63 -17.04
C ILE A 355 -21.59 29.56 -15.51
N ASP A 356 -20.98 28.49 -15.01
CA ASP A 356 -20.60 28.32 -13.61
C ASP A 356 -19.06 28.32 -13.49
N LEU A 357 -18.51 28.99 -12.48
CA LEU A 357 -17.13 28.77 -12.02
C LEU A 357 -17.12 27.56 -11.08
N GLN A 358 -16.05 26.76 -11.06
CA GLN A 358 -15.91 25.64 -10.13
C GLN A 358 -14.57 25.62 -9.39
N LEU A 359 -14.63 25.15 -8.14
CA LEU A 359 -13.50 24.72 -7.31
C LEU A 359 -13.67 23.21 -7.09
N LYS A 360 -12.86 22.40 -7.77
CA LYS A 360 -12.89 20.93 -7.77
C LYS A 360 -11.69 20.42 -6.96
N ASN A 361 -11.96 19.71 -5.86
CA ASN A 361 -10.93 19.05 -5.06
C ASN A 361 -11.01 17.55 -5.28
N THR A 362 -10.14 17.02 -6.15
CA THR A 362 -10.04 15.58 -6.41
C THR A 362 -9.03 14.95 -5.46
N VAL A 363 -9.40 13.81 -4.87
CA VAL A 363 -8.48 12.90 -4.17
C VAL A 363 -8.58 11.54 -4.84
N LEU A 364 -7.44 10.96 -5.22
CA LEU A 364 -7.38 9.65 -5.86
C LEU A 364 -6.24 8.79 -5.30
N TRP A 365 -6.49 7.48 -5.24
CA TRP A 365 -5.51 6.43 -5.04
C TRP A 365 -5.10 5.84 -6.39
N MET A 366 -3.85 5.41 -6.50
CA MET A 366 -3.20 4.95 -7.73
C MET A 366 -2.67 3.53 -7.51
N ALA A 367 -3.00 2.58 -8.40
CA ALA A 367 -2.54 1.20 -8.28
C ALA A 367 -1.07 0.99 -8.72
N ASP A 368 -0.51 1.90 -9.51
CA ASP A 368 0.88 1.83 -9.95
C ASP A 368 1.84 2.07 -8.76
N ASN A 369 2.65 1.05 -8.45
CA ASN A 369 3.63 1.06 -7.35
C ASN A 369 4.96 1.72 -7.72
N HIS A 370 5.12 2.09 -8.99
CA HIS A 370 6.32 2.56 -9.70
C HIS A 370 6.11 3.93 -10.39
N PHE A 371 4.94 4.57 -10.19
CA PHE A 371 4.49 5.81 -10.86
C PHE A 371 5.49 6.98 -10.81
N GLU A 372 6.45 6.92 -9.88
CA GLU A 372 7.49 7.91 -9.61
C GLU A 372 8.90 7.45 -10.01
N ALA A 373 9.01 6.42 -10.86
CA ALA A 373 10.27 5.81 -11.34
C ALA A 373 11.15 5.17 -10.23
N ILE A 374 10.51 4.69 -9.16
CA ILE A 374 11.16 4.06 -8.00
C ILE A 374 10.58 2.67 -7.73
N ARG A 375 11.44 1.73 -7.34
CA ARG A 375 11.12 0.34 -6.97
C ARG A 375 11.73 0.02 -5.61
N THR A 376 10.99 -0.63 -4.71
CA THR A 376 11.56 -1.19 -3.45
C THR A 376 11.37 -2.70 -3.37
N PRO A 377 12.30 -3.44 -2.71
CA PRO A 377 12.24 -4.89 -2.60
C PRO A 377 11.11 -5.45 -1.70
N PHE A 378 10.29 -4.60 -1.07
CA PHE A 378 9.27 -5.01 -0.08
C PHE A 378 7.84 -4.54 -0.40
N GLY A 379 7.60 -3.98 -1.59
CA GLY A 379 6.33 -3.33 -1.96
C GLY A 379 5.17 -4.27 -2.27
N LYS A 380 4.56 -4.91 -1.27
CA LYS A 380 3.27 -5.63 -1.43
C LYS A 380 2.02 -4.84 -1.02
N THR A 381 2.17 -3.75 -0.27
CA THR A 381 1.08 -2.82 0.07
C THR A 381 1.60 -1.39 0.09
N ARG A 382 1.19 -0.58 -0.91
CA ARG A 382 1.45 0.86 -0.97
C ARG A 382 0.15 1.60 -1.20
N HIS A 383 0.06 2.79 -0.62
CA HIS A 383 -1.08 3.68 -0.76
C HIS A 383 -0.62 4.93 -1.50
N ASN A 384 -0.28 4.75 -2.77
CA ASN A 384 0.11 5.83 -3.66
C ASN A 384 -1.14 6.68 -3.96
N ALA A 385 -1.00 8.00 -3.84
CA ALA A 385 -2.15 8.90 -3.91
C ALA A 385 -1.79 10.26 -4.52
N MET A 386 -2.79 10.93 -5.08
CA MET A 386 -2.71 12.34 -5.49
C MET A 386 -3.89 13.13 -4.93
N TRP A 387 -3.61 14.31 -4.39
CA TRP A 387 -4.60 15.37 -4.19
C TRP A 387 -4.42 16.41 -5.29
N LEU A 388 -5.53 16.79 -5.92
CA LEU A 388 -5.58 17.69 -7.05
C LEU A 388 -6.67 18.75 -6.82
N PRO A 389 -6.36 19.84 -6.10
CA PRO A 389 -7.15 21.06 -6.12
C PRO A 389 -7.07 21.73 -7.50
N GLN A 390 -8.23 22.04 -8.07
CA GLN A 390 -8.41 22.72 -9.35
C GLN A 390 -9.42 23.86 -9.25
N ILE A 391 -9.18 24.93 -9.99
CA ILE A 391 -10.18 25.93 -10.37
C ILE A 391 -10.57 25.73 -11.84
N GLY A 392 -11.79 26.06 -12.20
CA GLY A 392 -12.27 25.85 -13.56
C GLY A 392 -13.51 26.65 -13.93
N VAL A 393 -13.87 26.55 -15.20
CA VAL A 393 -15.09 27.14 -15.79
C VAL A 393 -15.89 26.02 -16.43
N VAL A 394 -17.21 26.03 -16.25
CA VAL A 394 -18.14 25.06 -16.85
C VAL A 394 -19.22 25.81 -17.63
N TRP A 395 -19.32 25.48 -18.92
CA TRP A 395 -20.36 25.93 -19.83
C TRP A 395 -21.44 24.86 -19.93
N HIS A 396 -22.71 25.26 -19.80
CA HIS A 396 -23.86 24.39 -20.00
C HIS A 396 -24.40 24.59 -21.42
N ILE A 397 -24.50 23.50 -22.17
CA ILE A 397 -24.90 23.48 -23.58
C ILE A 397 -26.40 23.19 -23.65
N LYS A 398 -27.12 23.97 -24.46
CA LYS A 398 -28.54 23.77 -24.76
C LYS A 398 -28.72 22.68 -25.81
#